data_AF-A0AA39KVC9-F1
#
_entry.id   AF-A0AA39KVC9-F1
#
_cell.length_a   1.000
_cell.length_b   1.000
_cell.length_c   1.000
_cell.angle_alpha   90.00
_cell.angle_beta   90.00
_cell.angle_gamma   90.00
#
_symmetry.space_group_name_H-M   'P 1'
#
loop_
_entity.id
_entity.type
_entity.pdbx_description
1 polymer ?
#
loop_
_entity_poly.entity_id
_entity_poly.type
_entity_poly.pdbx_seq_one_letter_code
_entity_poly.pdbx_strand_id
1 'polypeptide(L)'
;MDEEGGTMENGIIEDAQLYKMPDFKPEDNPHRLLEESSFAVLFPKYREKYLNESWPLVQKALDSHGIKAELDLIEGSMTVRTTRKTWDPYIIIKARELIKLLARSVPYEQAIRVLEDGVSSDIIRISSLVRNKEKFFKRRQRLIGPNGCTLKAIEILTKCYVLVQGQTVAALGPYKGLKQVRKIAEDTMNNIHPIYNIKTLMIMRELEKNPKLKNADWTRFLPVYKKKNTSKRKQPKNKKIKQAYTPFPPPQQERKIDKEMASGEYFLTQEQKRVKQKKEVDAKHEAAKKKREEKRAQAFLPSADETQTTAASTSNNNKKRANDVDIDELKKKVKKAMKKKTNIQNK
;
A
#
# COMPACT_ATOMS: atom_id res chain seq x y z
N MET A 1 -5.58 9.69 49.02
CA MET A 1 -4.29 10.28 49.47
C MET A 1 -3.74 10.97 48.25
N ASP A 2 -4.23 12.18 48.06
CA ASP A 2 -4.28 12.90 46.80
C ASP A 2 -3.73 14.29 47.04
N GLU A 3 -2.42 14.49 46.94
CA GLU A 3 -1.81 15.82 46.92
C GLU A 3 -0.61 15.80 45.95
N GLU A 4 -0.90 15.86 44.65
CA GLU A 4 0.04 16.38 43.66
C GLU A 4 -0.66 17.53 42.93
N GLY A 5 -1.03 18.57 43.68
CA GLY A 5 -1.32 19.89 43.11
C GLY A 5 0.00 20.54 42.78
N GLY A 6 0.28 20.73 41.48
CA GLY A 6 1.48 21.44 41.04
C GLY A 6 1.55 22.82 41.71
N THR A 7 2.66 23.09 42.37
CA THR A 7 2.93 24.36 43.05
C THR A 7 2.84 25.51 42.05
N MET A 8 1.95 26.47 42.30
CA MET A 8 1.90 27.73 41.56
C MET A 8 3.05 28.63 42.04
N GLU A 9 4.19 28.59 41.35
CA GLU A 9 5.14 29.70 41.41
C GLU A 9 4.77 30.70 40.29
N ASN A 10 4.39 31.92 40.67
CA ASN A 10 4.14 33.07 39.78
C ASN A 10 3.02 32.94 38.71
N GLY A 11 2.09 31.98 38.85
CA GLY A 11 0.97 31.81 37.91
C GLY A 11 1.37 31.22 36.55
N ILE A 12 2.63 30.81 36.38
CA ILE A 12 3.13 30.13 35.18
C ILE A 12 3.14 28.64 35.46
N ILE A 13 2.27 27.90 34.77
CA ILE A 13 2.24 26.45 34.84
C ILE A 13 3.35 25.93 33.90
N GLU A 14 4.45 25.41 34.45
CA GLU A 14 5.56 24.86 33.66
C GLU A 14 5.13 23.65 32.82
N ASP A 15 4.26 22.79 33.39
CA ASP A 15 3.70 21.61 32.74
C ASP A 15 2.18 21.78 32.57
N ALA A 16 1.73 22.29 31.41
CA ALA A 16 0.31 22.53 31.10
C ALA A 16 -0.60 21.29 31.26
N GLN A 17 0.00 20.10 31.40
CA GLN A 17 -0.69 18.81 31.57
C GLN A 17 -1.07 18.50 33.02
N LEU A 18 -0.42 19.13 34.00
CA LEU A 18 -0.74 18.97 35.43
C LEU A 18 -1.87 19.91 35.88
N TYR A 19 -2.25 20.86 35.02
CA TYR A 19 -3.36 21.76 35.29
C TYR A 19 -4.69 21.03 35.18
N LYS A 20 -5.34 20.83 36.33
CA LYS A 20 -6.74 20.41 36.38
C LYS A 20 -7.61 21.65 36.23
N MET A 21 -8.44 21.68 35.19
CA MET A 21 -9.46 22.72 35.06
C MET A 21 -10.42 22.61 36.25
N PRO A 22 -10.79 23.74 36.88
CA PRO A 22 -11.78 23.74 37.95
C PRO A 22 -13.14 23.31 37.38
N ASP A 23 -13.86 22.50 38.15
CA ASP A 23 -15.23 22.10 37.78
C ASP A 23 -16.11 23.34 37.74
N PHE A 24 -16.78 23.54 36.60
CA PHE A 24 -17.79 24.59 36.49
C PHE A 24 -18.99 24.15 37.35
N LYS A 25 -19.59 25.06 38.13
CA LYS A 25 -20.80 24.78 38.92
C LYS A 25 -22.00 25.55 38.38
N PRO A 26 -23.23 25.12 38.70
CA PRO A 26 -24.44 25.87 38.35
C PRO A 26 -24.45 27.31 38.91
N GLU A 27 -23.74 27.55 40.01
CA GLU A 27 -23.62 28.86 40.65
C GLU A 27 -22.76 29.86 39.85
N ASP A 28 -21.82 29.36 39.04
CA ASP A 28 -20.88 30.18 38.26
C ASP A 28 -21.57 30.86 37.06
N ASN A 29 -22.74 30.37 36.66
CA ASN A 29 -23.54 30.95 35.58
C ASN A 29 -24.92 31.44 36.04
N PRO A 30 -25.00 32.60 36.72
CA PRO A 30 -26.28 33.16 37.15
C PRO A 30 -27.13 33.63 35.96
N HIS A 31 -26.49 34.06 34.88
CA HIS A 31 -27.12 34.51 33.65
C HIS A 31 -27.12 33.37 32.62
N ARG A 32 -28.11 32.47 32.74
CA ARG A 32 -28.41 31.36 31.80
C ARG A 32 -28.08 31.67 30.34
N LEU A 33 -27.83 30.62 29.55
CA LEU A 33 -27.62 30.73 28.10
C LEU A 33 -28.80 31.45 27.42
N LEU A 34 -28.48 32.46 26.59
CA LEU A 34 -29.46 33.25 25.84
C LEU A 34 -30.00 32.51 24.61
N GLU A 35 -29.11 31.80 23.91
CA GLU A 35 -29.39 31.16 22.63
C GLU A 35 -29.42 29.63 22.74
N GLU A 36 -30.20 29.01 21.85
CA GLU A 36 -30.25 27.57 21.71
C GLU A 36 -29.16 27.09 20.75
N SER A 37 -28.37 26.10 21.19
CA SER A 37 -27.38 25.40 20.38
C SER A 37 -27.90 23.98 20.13
N SER A 38 -27.94 23.57 18.86
CA SER A 38 -28.42 22.26 18.45
C SER A 38 -27.39 21.56 17.56
N PHE A 39 -27.13 20.28 17.83
CA PHE A 39 -26.28 19.44 17.00
C PHE A 39 -26.99 18.13 16.65
N ALA A 40 -26.88 17.73 15.38
CA ALA A 40 -27.42 16.48 14.87
C ALA A 40 -26.31 15.59 14.28
N VAL A 41 -26.41 14.28 14.49
CA VAL A 41 -25.50 13.28 13.91
C VAL A 41 -26.30 12.10 13.38
N LEU A 42 -26.05 11.75 12.12
CA LEU A 42 -26.62 10.57 11.48
C LEU A 42 -25.90 9.30 11.94
N PHE A 43 -26.65 8.23 12.17
CA PHE A 43 -26.10 6.92 12.50
C PHE A 43 -26.49 5.84 11.48
N PRO A 44 -25.68 4.78 11.32
CA PRO A 44 -26.01 3.69 10.41
C PRO A 44 -27.18 2.85 10.90
N LYS A 45 -28.02 2.36 9.97
CA LYS A 45 -29.22 1.54 10.28
C LYS A 45 -28.95 0.33 11.19
N TYR A 46 -27.80 -0.33 11.06
CA TYR A 46 -27.47 -1.49 11.92
C TYR A 46 -27.32 -1.13 13.41
N ARG A 47 -27.14 0.16 13.74
CA ARG A 47 -26.90 0.64 15.10
C ARG A 47 -28.19 0.99 15.85
N GLU A 48 -29.30 1.09 15.13
CA GLU A 48 -30.62 1.51 15.61
C GLU A 48 -31.09 0.72 16.83
N LYS A 49 -31.06 -0.63 16.76
CA LYS A 49 -31.52 -1.50 17.85
C LYS A 49 -30.85 -1.19 19.19
N TYR A 50 -29.53 -1.06 19.18
CA TYR A 50 -28.78 -0.75 20.40
C TYR A 50 -29.04 0.67 20.89
N LEU A 51 -29.13 1.64 19.97
CA LEU A 51 -29.40 3.03 20.36
C LEU A 51 -30.76 3.10 21.03
N ASN A 52 -31.79 2.46 20.49
CA ASN A 52 -33.11 2.41 21.11
C ASN A 52 -33.07 1.81 22.53
N GLU A 53 -32.33 0.71 22.73
CA GLU A 53 -32.19 0.07 24.05
C GLU A 53 -31.40 0.92 25.06
N SER A 54 -30.37 1.65 24.62
CA SER A 54 -29.49 2.46 25.48
C SER A 54 -29.91 3.93 25.60
N TRP A 55 -30.84 4.41 24.78
CA TRP A 55 -31.24 5.81 24.72
C TRP A 55 -31.76 6.38 26.04
N PRO A 56 -32.59 5.66 26.83
CA PRO A 56 -33.05 6.17 28.11
C PRO A 56 -31.90 6.50 29.08
N LEU A 57 -30.80 5.75 29.01
CA LEU A 57 -29.60 6.00 29.80
C LEU A 57 -28.90 7.28 29.34
N VAL A 58 -28.78 7.48 28.02
CA VAL A 58 -28.21 8.69 27.42
C VAL A 58 -29.01 9.93 27.79
N GLN A 59 -30.34 9.86 27.75
CA GLN A 59 -31.22 10.95 28.17
C GLN A 59 -30.99 11.30 29.63
N LYS A 60 -31.01 10.30 30.52
CA LYS A 60 -30.77 10.53 31.96
C LYS A 60 -29.42 11.18 32.24
N ALA A 61 -28.37 10.78 31.51
CA ALA A 61 -27.03 11.35 31.66
C ALA A 61 -26.89 12.77 31.10
N LEU A 62 -27.65 13.13 30.07
CA LEU A 62 -27.63 14.50 29.51
C LEU A 62 -28.58 15.45 30.25
N ASP A 63 -29.67 14.91 30.80
CA ASP A 63 -30.64 15.64 31.62
C ASP A 63 -30.01 16.19 32.90
N SER A 64 -29.04 15.49 33.51
CA SER A 64 -28.30 15.99 34.68
C SER A 64 -27.50 17.27 34.38
N HIS A 65 -27.15 17.50 33.12
CA HIS A 65 -26.49 18.72 32.64
C HIS A 65 -27.46 19.72 31.99
N GLY A 66 -28.77 19.42 32.00
CA GLY A 66 -29.79 20.25 31.38
C GLY A 66 -29.74 20.27 29.85
N ILE A 67 -29.21 19.23 29.21
CA ILE A 67 -29.21 19.06 27.74
C ILE A 67 -30.36 18.12 27.35
N LYS A 68 -31.17 18.53 26.37
CA LYS A 68 -32.22 17.67 25.81
C LYS A 68 -31.63 16.80 24.70
N ALA A 69 -31.92 15.50 24.72
CA ALA A 69 -31.50 14.56 23.68
C ALA A 69 -32.71 13.85 23.05
N GLU A 70 -32.79 13.90 21.71
CA GLU A 70 -33.85 13.26 20.92
C GLU A 70 -33.24 12.25 19.93
N LEU A 71 -33.88 11.09 19.79
CA LEU A 71 -33.51 10.03 18.85
C LEU A 71 -34.60 9.90 17.80
N ASP A 72 -34.23 10.12 16.54
CA ASP A 72 -35.11 9.88 15.39
C ASP A 72 -34.72 8.58 14.69
N LEU A 73 -35.62 7.60 14.72
CA LEU A 73 -35.44 6.29 14.08
C LEU A 73 -35.82 6.31 12.59
N ILE A 74 -36.66 7.27 12.16
CA ILE A 74 -37.13 7.38 10.77
C ILE A 74 -36.01 7.99 9.93
N GLU A 75 -35.46 9.12 10.37
CA GLU A 75 -34.31 9.76 9.72
C GLU A 75 -32.99 9.05 10.04
N GLY A 76 -32.93 8.32 11.16
CA GLY A 76 -31.70 7.69 11.65
C GLY A 76 -30.72 8.74 12.18
N SER A 77 -31.22 9.72 12.92
CA SER A 77 -30.46 10.85 13.46
C SER A 77 -30.57 10.94 14.99
N MET A 78 -29.49 11.37 15.63
CA MET A 78 -29.46 11.73 17.06
C MET A 78 -29.26 13.23 17.15
N THR A 79 -30.09 13.91 17.94
CA THR A 79 -29.98 15.35 18.14
C THR A 79 -29.80 15.68 19.62
N VAL A 80 -28.94 16.66 19.91
CA VAL A 80 -28.73 17.22 21.25
C VAL A 80 -28.93 18.72 21.18
N ARG A 81 -29.67 19.27 22.15
CA ARG A 81 -30.02 20.70 22.21
C ARG A 81 -29.80 21.26 23.60
N THR A 82 -29.28 22.47 23.70
CA THR A 82 -29.24 23.20 24.96
C THR A 82 -30.66 23.61 25.36
N THR A 83 -30.88 23.73 26.67
CA THR A 83 -32.14 24.22 27.22
C THR A 83 -31.87 25.44 28.09
N ARG A 84 -32.94 26.12 28.52
CA ARG A 84 -32.83 27.21 29.50
C ARG A 84 -32.28 26.77 30.86
N LYS A 85 -32.16 25.46 31.11
CA LYS A 85 -31.59 24.89 32.34
C LYS A 85 -30.11 24.52 32.20
N THR A 86 -29.54 24.61 30.99
CA THR A 86 -28.12 24.35 30.78
C THR A 86 -27.30 25.46 31.42
N TRP A 87 -26.45 25.08 32.36
CA TRP A 87 -25.60 25.99 33.11
C TRP A 87 -24.20 26.08 32.51
N ASP A 88 -23.59 24.94 32.12
CA ASP A 88 -22.29 24.88 31.47
C ASP A 88 -22.38 25.17 29.95
N PRO A 89 -21.72 26.23 29.44
CA PRO A 89 -21.72 26.53 28.00
C PRO A 89 -20.96 25.49 27.16
N TYR A 90 -19.95 24.80 27.71
CA TYR A 90 -19.10 23.86 26.96
C TYR A 90 -19.69 22.44 26.90
N ILE A 91 -20.61 22.08 27.80
CA ILE A 91 -21.18 20.72 27.87
C ILE A 91 -21.88 20.29 26.58
N ILE A 92 -22.40 21.23 25.78
CA ILE A 92 -23.02 20.92 24.49
C ILE A 92 -22.01 20.37 23.46
N ILE A 93 -20.75 20.81 23.53
CA ILE A 93 -19.67 20.31 22.68
C ILE A 93 -19.33 18.86 23.04
N LYS A 94 -19.30 18.54 24.35
CA LYS A 94 -19.12 17.17 24.84
C LYS A 94 -20.31 16.27 24.51
N ALA A 95 -21.54 16.77 24.62
CA ALA A 95 -22.75 16.02 24.22
C ALA A 95 -22.75 15.70 22.71
N ARG A 96 -22.29 16.64 21.88
CA ARG A 96 -22.06 16.40 20.44
C ARG A 96 -21.02 15.30 20.21
N GLU A 97 -19.94 15.27 20.99
CA GLU A 97 -18.93 14.22 20.90
C GLU A 97 -19.48 12.85 21.33
N LEU A 98 -20.29 12.80 22.40
CA LEU A 98 -20.98 11.61 22.86
C LEU A 98 -21.82 10.97 21.74
N ILE A 99 -22.70 11.75 21.09
CA ILE A 99 -23.53 11.23 19.99
C ILE A 99 -22.69 10.80 18.77
N LYS A 100 -21.57 11.48 18.49
CA LYS A 100 -20.61 11.06 17.45
C LYS A 100 -19.97 9.70 17.77
N LEU A 101 -19.61 9.45 19.02
CA LEU A 101 -19.05 8.16 19.45
C LEU A 101 -20.08 7.03 19.36
N LEU A 102 -21.31 7.29 19.80
CA LEU A 102 -22.42 6.32 19.70
C LEU A 102 -22.71 5.94 18.24
N ALA A 103 -22.67 6.91 17.33
CA ALA A 103 -22.78 6.67 15.88
C ALA A 103 -21.62 5.82 15.33
N ARG A 104 -20.43 5.90 15.94
CA ARG A 104 -19.25 5.06 15.64
C ARG A 104 -19.22 3.76 16.45
N SER A 105 -20.38 3.30 16.91
CA SER A 105 -20.60 2.03 17.63
C SER A 105 -19.74 1.84 18.88
N VAL A 106 -19.32 2.94 19.52
CA VAL A 106 -18.77 2.86 20.87
C VAL A 106 -19.91 2.51 21.84
N PRO A 107 -19.70 1.56 22.78
CA PRO A 107 -20.68 1.26 23.81
C PRO A 107 -20.96 2.46 24.71
N TYR A 108 -22.20 2.59 25.20
CA TYR A 108 -22.64 3.68 26.07
C TYR A 108 -21.78 3.83 27.34
N GLU A 109 -21.49 2.71 28.02
CA GLU A 109 -20.69 2.67 29.25
C GLU A 109 -19.34 3.36 29.09
N GLN A 110 -18.77 3.24 27.90
CA GLN A 110 -17.49 3.84 27.60
C GLN A 110 -17.65 5.26 27.07
N ALA A 111 -18.67 5.51 26.24
CA ALA A 111 -18.90 6.81 25.61
C ALA A 111 -19.25 7.92 26.63
N ILE A 112 -19.98 7.59 27.71
CA ILE A 112 -20.39 8.57 28.74
C ILE A 112 -19.20 9.30 29.39
N ARG A 113 -18.03 8.65 29.43
CA ARG A 113 -16.80 9.23 29.99
C ARG A 113 -16.33 10.50 29.27
N VAL A 114 -16.83 10.80 28.06
CA VAL A 114 -16.59 12.08 27.37
C VAL A 114 -17.15 13.28 28.14
N LEU A 115 -18.19 13.08 28.95
CA LEU A 115 -18.80 14.16 29.72
C LEU A 115 -17.88 14.66 30.84
N GLU A 116 -17.03 13.77 31.38
CA GLU A 116 -16.02 14.09 32.41
C GLU A 116 -14.92 15.03 31.87
N ASP A 117 -14.45 15.94 32.72
CA ASP A 117 -13.32 16.81 32.38
C ASP A 117 -12.00 16.03 32.26
N GLY A 118 -11.15 16.47 31.33
CA GLY A 118 -9.87 15.81 31.02
C GLY A 118 -9.96 14.57 30.12
N VAL A 119 -11.17 14.10 29.82
CA VAL A 119 -11.42 13.06 28.82
C VAL A 119 -11.91 13.71 27.52
N SER A 120 -11.31 13.34 26.41
CA SER A 120 -11.73 13.82 25.08
C SER A 120 -11.84 12.66 24.10
N SER A 121 -12.56 12.88 23.01
CA SER A 121 -12.73 11.89 21.95
C SER A 121 -11.90 12.27 20.71
N ASP A 122 -11.46 11.26 19.96
CA ASP A 122 -10.84 11.46 18.66
C ASP A 122 -11.33 10.42 17.64
N ILE A 123 -11.77 10.87 16.47
CA ILE A 123 -12.24 10.02 15.37
C ILE A 123 -11.25 10.11 14.22
N ILE A 124 -10.39 9.11 14.12
CA ILE A 124 -9.31 9.06 13.13
C ILE A 124 -9.81 8.38 11.86
N ARG A 125 -9.80 9.12 10.75
CA ARG A 125 -10.16 8.58 9.43
C ARG A 125 -8.99 7.85 8.79
N ILE A 126 -9.07 6.52 8.71
CA ILE A 126 -8.02 5.66 8.14
C ILE A 126 -8.26 5.29 6.66
N SER A 127 -9.46 5.55 6.14
CA SER A 127 -9.87 5.17 4.78
C SER A 127 -9.03 5.78 3.66
N SER A 128 -8.65 7.05 3.77
CA SER A 128 -7.89 7.77 2.73
C SER A 128 -6.41 7.37 2.65
N LEU A 129 -5.89 6.68 3.67
CA LEU A 129 -4.45 6.41 3.78
C LEU A 129 -3.99 5.25 2.89
N VAL A 130 -4.89 4.35 2.47
CA VAL A 130 -4.54 3.16 1.69
C VAL A 130 -5.47 3.00 0.49
N ARG A 131 -4.92 3.07 -0.72
CA ARG A 131 -5.67 2.95 -1.99
C ARG A 131 -6.27 1.56 -2.21
N ASN A 132 -5.54 0.50 -1.88
CA ASN A 132 -5.96 -0.88 -2.16
C ASN A 132 -6.77 -1.44 -0.98
N LYS A 133 -8.01 -1.88 -1.25
CA LYS A 133 -8.94 -2.42 -0.24
C LYS A 133 -8.36 -3.61 0.53
N GLU A 134 -7.70 -4.55 -0.13
CA GLU A 134 -7.06 -5.71 0.54
C GLU A 134 -5.93 -5.30 1.49
N LYS A 135 -5.09 -4.35 1.07
CA LYS A 135 -4.00 -3.83 1.91
C LYS A 135 -4.57 -3.09 3.11
N PHE A 136 -5.66 -2.35 2.91
CA PHE A 136 -6.38 -1.67 3.98
C PHE A 136 -6.89 -2.68 5.02
N PHE A 137 -7.57 -3.75 4.61
CA PHE A 137 -8.02 -4.79 5.53
C PHE A 137 -6.87 -5.45 6.29
N LYS A 138 -5.77 -5.80 5.61
CA LYS A 138 -4.58 -6.39 6.27
C LYS A 138 -3.92 -5.44 7.28
N ARG A 139 -3.83 -4.14 6.97
CA ARG A 139 -3.27 -3.13 7.89
C ARG A 139 -4.21 -2.79 9.04
N ARG A 140 -5.51 -2.72 8.80
CA ARG A 140 -6.53 -2.56 9.84
C ARG A 140 -6.52 -3.76 10.80
N GLN A 141 -6.48 -4.97 10.28
CA GLN A 141 -6.40 -6.18 11.11
C GLN A 141 -5.11 -6.22 11.92
N ARG A 142 -4.00 -5.75 11.34
CA ARG A 142 -2.72 -5.60 12.06
C ARG A 142 -2.81 -4.62 13.23
N LEU A 143 -3.60 -3.55 13.12
CA LEU A 143 -3.82 -2.59 14.22
C LEU A 143 -4.55 -3.23 15.41
N ILE A 144 -5.53 -4.12 15.12
CA ILE A 144 -6.23 -4.91 16.15
C ILE A 144 -5.29 -5.95 16.75
N GLY A 145 -4.52 -6.62 15.89
CA GLY A 145 -3.63 -7.71 16.25
C GLY A 145 -4.35 -9.05 16.42
N PRO A 146 -3.61 -10.15 16.64
CA PRO A 146 -4.20 -11.43 16.98
C PRO A 146 -4.94 -11.32 18.32
N ASN A 147 -6.16 -11.85 18.40
CA ASN A 147 -7.03 -11.82 19.60
C ASN A 147 -7.21 -10.43 20.23
N GLY A 148 -6.99 -9.33 19.48
CA GLY A 148 -7.06 -7.98 20.03
C GLY A 148 -5.91 -7.59 20.96
N CYS A 149 -4.84 -8.39 21.07
CA CYS A 149 -3.74 -8.12 22.01
C CYS A 149 -3.02 -6.80 21.71
N THR A 150 -2.86 -6.45 20.43
CA THR A 150 -2.20 -5.19 20.03
C THR A 150 -3.06 -3.98 20.41
N LEU A 151 -4.38 -4.07 20.16
CA LEU A 151 -5.33 -3.04 20.57
C LEU A 151 -5.32 -2.87 22.10
N LYS A 152 -5.36 -3.98 22.85
CA LYS A 152 -5.37 -3.92 24.31
C LYS A 152 -4.08 -3.33 24.89
N ALA A 153 -2.94 -3.64 24.30
CA ALA A 153 -1.66 -3.03 24.68
C ALA A 153 -1.66 -1.50 24.45
N ILE A 154 -2.23 -1.03 23.33
CA ILE A 154 -2.37 0.41 23.06
C ILE A 154 -3.26 1.05 24.12
N GLU A 155 -4.39 0.42 24.48
CA GLU A 155 -5.29 0.94 25.51
C GLU A 155 -4.60 1.12 26.87
N ILE A 156 -3.87 0.10 27.32
CA ILE A 156 -3.18 0.12 28.63
C ILE A 156 -2.07 1.18 28.65
N LEU A 157 -1.30 1.29 27.57
CA LEU A 157 -0.18 2.22 27.48
C LEU A 157 -0.65 3.68 27.41
N THR A 158 -1.68 3.95 26.62
CA THR A 158 -2.18 5.31 26.36
C THR A 158 -3.26 5.75 27.37
N LYS A 159 -3.78 4.82 28.19
CA LYS A 159 -4.96 5.01 29.04
C LYS A 159 -6.21 5.46 28.26
N CYS A 160 -6.23 5.17 26.96
CA CYS A 160 -7.37 5.42 26.10
C CYS A 160 -8.15 4.13 25.87
N TYR A 161 -9.44 4.26 25.58
CA TYR A 161 -10.21 3.22 24.94
C TYR A 161 -10.15 3.42 23.43
N VAL A 162 -9.91 2.33 22.68
CA VAL A 162 -9.74 2.41 21.24
C VAL A 162 -10.62 1.38 20.56
N LEU A 163 -11.50 1.84 19.68
CA LEU A 163 -12.39 1.00 18.89
C LEU A 163 -12.08 1.15 17.40
N VAL A 164 -11.68 0.05 16.77
CA VAL A 164 -11.38 0.00 15.34
C VAL A 164 -12.60 -0.55 14.60
N GLN A 165 -13.35 0.33 13.93
CA GLN A 165 -14.54 -0.08 13.18
C GLN A 165 -14.55 0.49 11.76
N GLY A 166 -14.75 -0.40 10.79
CA GLY A 166 -14.93 -0.01 9.39
C GLY A 166 -13.72 0.77 8.85
N GLN A 167 -13.94 2.06 8.60
CA GLN A 167 -13.03 3.00 7.97
C GLN A 167 -12.45 4.04 8.93
N THR A 168 -12.78 3.93 10.22
CA THR A 168 -12.39 4.88 11.26
C THR A 168 -11.87 4.14 12.48
N VAL A 169 -11.02 4.82 13.24
CA VAL A 169 -10.61 4.40 14.57
C VAL A 169 -11.13 5.46 15.53
N ALA A 170 -12.04 5.06 16.42
CA ALA A 170 -12.50 5.92 17.50
C ALA A 170 -11.60 5.71 18.72
N ALA A 171 -11.15 6.79 19.33
CA ALA A 171 -10.35 6.78 20.54
C ALA A 171 -10.99 7.71 21.58
N LEU A 172 -10.88 7.32 22.85
CA LEU A 172 -11.43 8.06 23.97
C LEU A 172 -10.42 8.05 25.12
N GLY A 173 -10.10 9.21 25.69
CA GLY A 173 -9.22 9.28 26.85
C GLY A 173 -8.50 10.63 26.97
N PRO A 174 -7.37 10.67 27.69
CA PRO A 174 -6.62 11.91 27.90
C PRO A 174 -5.95 12.37 26.60
N TYR A 175 -5.80 13.69 26.44
CA TYR A 175 -5.24 14.31 25.21
C TYR A 175 -3.87 13.76 24.80
N LYS A 176 -2.96 13.53 25.75
CA LYS A 176 -1.63 12.92 25.50
C LYS A 176 -1.77 11.52 24.89
N GLY A 177 -2.69 10.71 25.42
CA GLY A 177 -2.98 9.38 24.91
C GLY A 177 -3.59 9.43 23.50
N LEU A 178 -4.55 10.33 23.25
CA LEU A 178 -5.17 10.49 21.93
C LEU A 178 -4.15 10.84 20.85
N LYS A 179 -3.21 11.76 21.12
CA LYS A 179 -2.12 12.10 20.19
C LYS A 179 -1.25 10.89 19.85
N GLN A 180 -0.96 10.05 20.84
CA GLN A 180 -0.21 8.80 20.63
C GLN A 180 -1.00 7.78 19.81
N VAL A 181 -2.29 7.59 20.12
CA VAL A 181 -3.17 6.67 19.37
C VAL A 181 -3.31 7.11 17.91
N ARG A 182 -3.51 8.41 17.66
CA ARG A 182 -3.55 8.98 16.30
C ARG A 182 -2.29 8.67 15.51
N LYS A 183 -1.11 8.94 16.10
CA LYS A 183 0.17 8.61 15.48
C LYS A 183 0.28 7.12 15.17
N ILE A 184 -0.10 6.25 16.11
CA ILE A 184 -0.07 4.79 15.91
C ILE A 184 -0.97 4.35 14.75
N ALA A 185 -2.19 4.87 14.69
CA ALA A 185 -3.15 4.53 13.65
C ALA A 185 -2.64 4.98 12.26
N GLU A 186 -2.15 6.20 12.15
CA GLU A 186 -1.59 6.76 10.90
C GLU A 186 -0.34 6.00 10.45
N ASP A 187 0.62 5.74 11.34
CA ASP A 187 1.85 4.99 11.07
C ASP A 187 1.57 3.55 10.62
N THR A 188 0.58 2.91 11.27
CA THR A 188 0.16 1.55 10.91
C THR A 188 -0.39 1.49 9.48
N MET A 189 -1.14 2.51 9.10
CA MET A 189 -1.64 2.67 7.74
C MET A 189 -0.52 3.04 6.75
N ASN A 190 0.53 3.72 7.20
CA ASN A 190 1.76 4.02 6.43
C ASN A 190 2.78 2.87 6.37
N ASN A 191 2.36 1.64 6.66
CA ASN A 191 3.16 0.42 6.58
C ASN A 191 4.22 0.23 7.67
N ILE A 192 4.19 1.02 8.74
CA ILE A 192 4.97 0.76 9.95
C ILE A 192 4.17 -0.25 10.78
N HIS A 193 4.82 -1.16 11.50
CA HIS A 193 4.09 -2.13 12.35
C HIS A 193 3.79 -1.50 13.71
N PRO A 194 2.56 -1.61 14.26
CA PRO A 194 2.18 -0.96 15.52
C PRO A 194 3.08 -1.37 16.70
N ILE A 195 3.65 -2.58 16.66
CA ILE A 195 4.61 -3.06 17.67
C ILE A 195 5.81 -2.13 17.89
N TYR A 196 6.29 -1.44 16.85
CA TYR A 196 7.40 -0.50 16.99
C TYR A 196 6.98 0.71 17.82
N ASN A 197 5.77 1.22 17.58
CA ASN A 197 5.23 2.34 18.34
C ASN A 197 4.87 1.91 19.77
N ILE A 198 4.35 0.69 19.97
CA ILE A 198 4.11 0.11 21.30
C ILE A 198 5.44 0.03 22.08
N LYS A 199 6.50 -0.52 21.47
CA LYS A 199 7.83 -0.58 22.10
C LYS A 199 8.38 0.80 22.43
N THR A 200 8.17 1.78 21.53
CA THR A 200 8.54 3.17 21.76
C THR A 200 7.80 3.74 22.97
N LEU A 201 6.48 3.52 23.08
CA LEU A 201 5.69 3.96 24.23
C LEU A 201 6.09 3.27 25.54
N MET A 202 6.42 1.98 25.50
CA MET A 202 6.93 1.26 26.67
C MET A 202 8.22 1.90 27.19
N ILE A 203 9.18 2.14 26.31
CA ILE A 203 10.46 2.78 26.66
C ILE A 203 10.22 4.21 27.14
N MET A 204 9.37 4.99 26.48
CA MET A 204 9.04 6.34 26.92
C MET A 204 8.46 6.35 28.34
N ARG A 205 7.59 5.40 28.67
CA ARG A 205 6.98 5.31 30.01
C ARG A 205 7.97 4.83 31.07
N GLU A 206 8.95 4.03 30.72
CA GLU A 206 10.06 3.66 31.62
C GLU A 206 11.02 4.83 31.84
N LEU A 207 11.33 5.60 30.80
CA LEU A 207 12.17 6.80 30.90
C LEU A 207 11.49 7.92 31.70
N GLU A 208 10.18 8.09 31.55
CA GLU A 208 9.38 9.09 32.27
C GLU A 208 9.41 8.87 33.80
N LYS A 209 9.59 7.63 34.26
CA LYS A 209 9.73 7.34 35.70
C LYS A 209 11.06 7.82 36.29
N ASN A 210 12.08 8.06 35.46
CA ASN A 210 13.40 8.46 35.93
C ASN A 210 13.52 9.99 36.01
N PRO A 211 13.57 10.60 37.22
CA PRO A 211 13.57 12.06 37.36
C PRO A 211 14.79 12.73 36.72
N LYS A 212 15.94 12.03 36.69
CA LYS A 212 17.21 12.54 36.12
C LYS A 212 17.15 12.82 34.61
N LEU A 213 16.23 12.19 33.89
CA LEU A 213 16.14 12.26 32.42
C LEU A 213 14.93 13.07 31.93
N LYS A 214 14.13 13.69 32.82
CA LYS A 214 12.89 14.41 32.46
C LYS A 214 13.12 15.52 31.42
N ASN A 215 14.22 16.26 31.54
CA ASN A 215 14.54 17.41 30.68
C ASN A 215 15.51 17.07 29.54
N ALA A 216 15.95 15.81 29.41
CA ALA A 216 16.91 15.38 28.41
C ALA A 216 16.20 14.86 27.14
N ASP A 217 16.85 14.97 25.98
CA ASP A 217 16.33 14.38 24.75
C ASP A 217 16.41 12.83 24.79
N TRP A 218 15.29 12.16 24.50
CA TRP A 218 15.16 10.71 24.54
C TRP A 218 15.40 10.04 23.19
N THR A 219 15.61 10.79 22.10
CA THR A 219 15.76 10.24 20.74
C THR A 219 16.79 9.11 20.63
N ARG A 220 17.87 9.16 21.42
CA ARG A 220 18.92 8.12 21.46
C ARG A 220 18.40 6.76 21.95
N PHE A 221 17.43 6.75 22.86
CA PHE A 221 16.90 5.52 23.46
C PHE A 221 15.70 4.95 22.67
N LEU A 222 15.06 5.78 21.84
CA LEU A 222 13.87 5.36 21.10
C LEU A 222 14.22 4.54 19.86
N PRO A 223 13.60 3.36 19.67
CA PRO A 223 13.85 2.52 18.51
C PRO A 223 13.21 3.13 17.26
N VAL A 224 14.02 3.72 16.38
CA VAL A 224 13.54 4.27 15.11
C VAL A 224 13.39 3.17 14.07
N TYR A 225 12.19 3.06 13.47
CA TYR A 225 11.97 2.20 12.32
C TYR A 225 12.79 2.71 11.12
N LYS A 226 13.83 1.94 10.74
CA LYS A 226 14.62 2.22 9.53
C LYS A 226 14.06 1.43 8.35
N LYS A 227 13.50 2.13 7.36
CA LYS A 227 13.08 1.50 6.10
C LYS A 227 14.31 0.96 5.38
N LYS A 228 14.47 -0.35 5.36
CA LYS A 228 15.51 -1.00 4.55
C LYS A 228 15.11 -0.93 3.08
N ASN A 229 15.49 0.13 2.39
CA ASN A 229 15.43 0.19 0.93
C ASN A 229 16.61 -0.65 0.38
N THR A 230 16.48 -1.97 0.34
CA THR A 230 17.46 -2.87 -0.30
C THR A 230 17.49 -2.73 -1.83
N SER A 231 16.98 -1.62 -2.37
CA SER A 231 16.66 -1.43 -3.78
C SER A 231 17.84 -0.96 -4.64
N LYS A 232 19.08 -1.26 -4.25
CA LYS A 232 20.15 -1.39 -5.26
C LYS A 232 19.98 -2.72 -6.01
N ARG A 233 18.76 -3.02 -6.45
CA ARG A 233 18.50 -4.10 -7.40
C ARG A 233 19.12 -3.64 -8.72
N LYS A 234 20.21 -4.28 -9.12
CA LYS A 234 20.83 -4.03 -10.44
C LYS A 234 19.73 -4.16 -11.49
N GLN A 235 19.47 -3.06 -12.20
CA GLN A 235 18.52 -3.08 -13.29
C GLN A 235 19.12 -3.93 -14.43
N PRO A 236 18.33 -4.77 -15.11
CA PRO A 236 18.84 -5.54 -16.24
C PRO A 236 19.38 -4.58 -17.30
N LYS A 237 20.56 -4.87 -17.86
CA LYS A 237 21.18 -4.06 -18.92
C LYS A 237 20.25 -3.92 -20.13
N ASN A 238 19.47 -4.96 -20.42
CA ASN A 238 18.45 -4.95 -21.47
C ASN A 238 17.07 -4.69 -20.87
N LYS A 239 16.69 -3.42 -20.76
CA LYS A 239 15.29 -3.04 -20.48
C LYS A 239 14.53 -3.06 -21.79
N LYS A 240 13.53 -3.94 -21.91
CA LYS A 240 12.55 -3.85 -23.00
C LYS A 240 11.78 -2.54 -22.82
N ILE A 241 12.00 -1.59 -23.73
CA ILE A 241 11.22 -0.34 -23.78
C ILE A 241 9.78 -0.75 -24.11
N LYS A 242 8.81 -0.30 -23.30
CA LYS A 242 7.39 -0.55 -23.58
C LYS A 242 7.01 0.27 -24.82
N GLN A 243 6.34 -0.36 -25.79
CA GLN A 243 5.81 0.36 -26.95
C GLN A 243 4.78 1.40 -26.50
N ALA A 244 4.66 2.48 -27.29
CA ALA A 244 3.67 3.53 -27.04
C ALA A 244 2.25 2.95 -27.04
N TYR A 245 1.37 3.52 -26.21
CA TYR A 245 -0.02 3.11 -26.15
C TYR A 245 -0.71 3.43 -27.48
N THR A 246 -1.10 2.39 -28.20
CA THR A 246 -2.01 2.47 -29.35
C THR A 246 -3.41 2.05 -28.89
N PRO A 247 -4.46 2.86 -29.13
CA PRO A 247 -5.83 2.49 -28.80
C PRO A 247 -6.35 1.36 -29.69
N PHE A 248 -5.71 1.12 -30.84
CA PHE A 248 -6.05 0.04 -31.74
C PHE A 248 -5.32 -1.25 -31.33
N PRO A 249 -6.06 -2.37 -31.18
CA PRO A 249 -5.43 -3.66 -30.94
C PRO A 249 -4.58 -4.05 -32.18
N PRO A 250 -3.47 -4.77 -31.99
CA PRO A 250 -2.75 -5.33 -33.13
C PRO A 250 -3.64 -6.30 -33.90
N PRO A 251 -3.43 -6.47 -35.21
CA PRO A 251 -4.19 -7.43 -36.00
C PRO A 251 -4.05 -8.83 -35.41
N GLN A 252 -5.14 -9.59 -35.41
CA GLN A 252 -5.13 -10.98 -34.97
C GLN A 252 -4.19 -11.79 -35.88
N GLN A 253 -3.49 -12.76 -35.32
CA GLN A 253 -2.69 -13.67 -36.14
C GLN A 253 -3.63 -14.52 -36.99
N GLU A 254 -3.49 -14.39 -38.32
CA GLU A 254 -4.26 -15.17 -39.29
C GLU A 254 -4.13 -16.67 -39.04
N ARG A 255 -5.24 -17.40 -39.15
CA ARG A 255 -5.22 -18.87 -39.07
C ARG A 255 -4.48 -19.43 -40.28
N LYS A 256 -4.03 -20.68 -40.18
CA LYS A 256 -3.43 -21.37 -41.33
C LYS A 256 -4.39 -21.37 -42.54
N ILE A 257 -5.67 -21.59 -42.29
CA ILE A 257 -6.73 -21.55 -43.30
C ILE A 257 -6.79 -20.16 -43.96
N ASP A 258 -6.77 -19.08 -43.17
CA ASP A 258 -6.80 -17.72 -43.71
C ASP A 258 -5.56 -17.40 -44.56
N LYS A 259 -4.38 -17.87 -44.12
CA LYS A 259 -3.14 -17.75 -44.90
C LYS A 259 -3.19 -18.54 -46.21
N GLU A 260 -3.76 -19.74 -46.17
CA GLU A 260 -3.95 -20.58 -47.35
C GLU A 260 -5.01 -20.00 -48.30
N MET A 261 -6.06 -19.36 -47.77
CA MET A 261 -7.05 -18.64 -48.57
C MET A 261 -6.44 -17.39 -49.20
N ALA A 262 -5.63 -16.63 -48.46
CA ALA A 262 -4.91 -15.46 -48.97
C ALA A 262 -3.81 -15.82 -50.00
N SER A 263 -3.13 -16.96 -49.85
CA SER A 263 -2.14 -17.46 -50.83
C SER A 263 -2.78 -18.09 -52.07
N GLY A 264 -4.10 -18.34 -52.04
CA GLY A 264 -4.83 -19.07 -53.08
C GLY A 264 -4.56 -20.57 -53.09
N GLU A 265 -3.71 -21.07 -52.20
CA GLU A 265 -3.39 -22.49 -52.10
C GLU A 265 -4.56 -23.28 -51.52
N TYR A 266 -5.44 -22.66 -50.74
CA TYR A 266 -6.63 -23.32 -50.21
C TYR A 266 -7.53 -23.88 -51.31
N PHE A 267 -7.65 -23.17 -52.43
CA PHE A 267 -8.54 -23.52 -53.55
C PHE A 267 -7.95 -24.57 -54.51
N LEU A 268 -6.63 -24.83 -54.45
CA LEU A 268 -5.99 -25.82 -55.32
C LEU A 268 -6.23 -27.24 -54.80
N THR A 269 -6.62 -28.15 -55.69
CA THR A 269 -6.66 -29.60 -55.39
C THR A 269 -5.26 -30.14 -55.10
N GLN A 270 -5.18 -31.24 -54.34
CA GLN A 270 -3.90 -31.84 -53.96
C GLN A 270 -3.04 -32.23 -55.18
N GLU A 271 -3.66 -32.63 -56.28
CA GLU A 271 -2.96 -32.93 -57.54
C GLU A 271 -2.33 -31.68 -58.16
N GLN A 272 -3.08 -30.57 -58.21
CA GLN A 272 -2.57 -29.29 -58.73
C GLN A 272 -1.43 -28.75 -57.85
N LYS A 273 -1.52 -28.92 -56.52
CA LYS A 273 -0.43 -28.60 -55.58
C LYS A 273 0.82 -29.42 -55.88
N ARG A 274 0.69 -30.73 -56.12
CA ARG A 274 1.82 -31.62 -56.46
C ARG A 274 2.46 -31.26 -57.80
N VAL A 275 1.65 -30.94 -58.83
CA VAL A 275 2.16 -30.49 -60.13
C VAL A 275 2.93 -29.18 -59.99
N LYS A 276 2.41 -28.22 -59.22
CA LYS A 276 3.09 -26.94 -58.96
C LYS A 276 4.40 -27.14 -58.19
N GLN A 277 4.41 -28.01 -57.18
CA GLN A 277 5.63 -28.38 -56.45
C GLN A 277 6.68 -29.05 -57.34
N LYS A 278 6.26 -29.98 -58.23
CA LYS A 278 7.17 -30.65 -59.17
C LYS A 278 7.82 -29.65 -60.13
N LYS A 279 7.03 -28.73 -60.71
CA LYS A 279 7.53 -27.64 -61.56
C LYS A 279 8.52 -26.75 -60.82
N GLU A 280 8.28 -26.44 -59.54
CA GLU A 280 9.20 -25.64 -58.73
C GLU A 280 10.53 -26.38 -58.45
N VAL A 281 10.47 -27.69 -58.21
CA VAL A 281 11.64 -28.54 -58.02
C VAL A 281 12.45 -28.66 -59.31
N ASP A 282 11.80 -28.89 -60.44
CA ASP A 282 12.44 -28.96 -61.77
C ASP A 282 13.14 -27.64 -62.11
N ALA A 283 12.49 -26.49 -61.88
CA ALA A 283 13.09 -25.17 -62.05
C ALA A 283 14.30 -24.93 -61.13
N LYS A 284 14.26 -25.40 -59.88
CA LYS A 284 15.42 -25.36 -58.96
C LYS A 284 16.57 -26.23 -59.47
N HIS A 285 16.27 -27.40 -60.02
CA HIS A 285 17.28 -28.27 -60.62
C HIS A 285 17.93 -27.64 -61.84
N GLU A 286 17.15 -27.01 -62.73
CA GLU A 286 17.68 -26.26 -63.88
C GLU A 286 18.56 -25.08 -63.46
N ALA A 287 18.13 -24.29 -62.46
CA ALA A 287 18.93 -23.19 -61.93
C ALA A 287 20.25 -23.69 -61.29
N ALA A 288 20.20 -24.79 -60.55
CA ALA A 288 21.39 -25.41 -59.98
C ALA A 288 22.33 -25.99 -61.06
N LYS A 289 21.76 -26.54 -62.14
CA LYS A 289 22.51 -27.03 -63.30
C LYS A 289 23.23 -25.87 -64.00
N LYS A 290 22.53 -24.77 -64.29
CA LYS A 290 23.13 -23.53 -64.84
C LYS A 290 24.25 -23.00 -63.95
N LYS A 291 24.02 -22.90 -62.63
CA LYS A 291 25.06 -22.46 -61.67
C LYS A 291 26.27 -23.41 -61.63
N ARG A 292 26.04 -24.72 -61.83
CA ARG A 292 27.13 -25.72 -61.90
C ARG A 292 27.89 -25.62 -63.22
N GLU A 293 27.20 -25.36 -64.33
CA GLU A 293 27.79 -25.09 -65.63
C GLU A 293 28.60 -23.80 -65.62
N GLU A 294 28.08 -22.71 -65.04
CA GLU A 294 28.80 -21.44 -64.82
C GLU A 294 30.07 -21.65 -63.98
N LYS A 295 29.97 -22.36 -62.84
CA LYS A 295 31.14 -22.71 -62.02
C LYS A 295 32.15 -23.58 -62.77
N ARG A 296 31.68 -24.50 -63.62
CA ARG A 296 32.55 -25.35 -64.44
C ARG A 296 33.22 -24.53 -65.53
N ALA A 297 32.51 -23.63 -66.22
CA ALA A 297 33.06 -22.72 -67.21
C ALA A 297 34.10 -21.76 -66.61
N GLN A 298 33.85 -21.25 -65.39
CA GLN A 298 34.82 -20.44 -64.64
C GLN A 298 36.11 -21.20 -64.31
N ALA A 299 36.07 -22.52 -64.13
CA ALA A 299 37.26 -23.34 -63.91
C ALA A 299 38.04 -23.68 -65.19
N PHE A 300 37.45 -23.49 -66.37
CA PHE A 300 38.09 -23.69 -67.69
C PHE A 300 38.64 -22.40 -68.30
N LEU A 301 38.29 -21.23 -67.75
CA LEU A 301 39.03 -20.01 -68.02
C LEU A 301 40.34 -20.09 -67.25
N PRO A 302 41.51 -20.03 -67.93
CA PRO A 302 42.78 -19.97 -67.22
C PRO A 302 42.75 -18.77 -66.27
N SER A 303 43.07 -19.00 -64.99
CA SER A 303 43.44 -17.91 -64.11
C SER A 303 44.54 -17.12 -64.81
N ALA A 304 44.38 -15.80 -64.93
CA ALA A 304 45.45 -14.96 -65.46
C ALA A 304 46.65 -15.13 -64.51
N ASP A 305 47.68 -15.85 -64.95
CA ASP A 305 48.90 -16.09 -64.19
C ASP A 305 49.71 -14.80 -64.11
N GLU A 306 49.74 -14.17 -62.93
CA GLU A 306 50.83 -13.28 -62.54
C GLU A 306 52.06 -14.15 -62.22
N THR A 307 53.09 -13.98 -63.03
CA THR A 307 54.41 -14.59 -62.85
C THR A 307 55.12 -13.96 -61.66
N GLN A 308 55.47 -14.77 -60.65
CA GLN A 308 56.36 -14.38 -59.55
C GLN A 308 57.80 -14.84 -59.84
N THR A 309 58.69 -13.90 -60.19
CA THR A 309 60.14 -14.07 -60.09
C THR A 309 60.62 -13.62 -58.71
N THR A 310 61.47 -14.46 -58.10
CA THR A 310 62.03 -14.34 -56.75
C THR A 310 63.24 -13.41 -56.69
N ALA A 311 63.28 -12.48 -55.74
CA ALA A 311 64.52 -11.98 -55.13
C ALA A 311 64.28 -11.33 -53.75
N ALA A 312 64.92 -11.92 -52.73
CA ALA A 312 65.36 -11.41 -51.43
C ALA A 312 64.54 -10.33 -50.67
N SER A 313 64.06 -10.68 -49.47
CA SER A 313 64.42 -9.96 -48.22
C SER A 313 63.87 -10.63 -46.95
N THR A 314 64.70 -10.50 -45.92
CA THR A 314 64.61 -10.80 -44.49
C THR A 314 63.22 -10.83 -43.84
N SER A 315 63.05 -11.81 -42.93
CA SER A 315 62.33 -11.78 -41.64
C SER A 315 61.21 -12.82 -41.44
N ASN A 316 61.30 -13.46 -40.27
CA ASN A 316 60.29 -14.12 -39.46
C ASN A 316 59.68 -15.47 -39.93
N ASN A 317 60.17 -16.50 -39.23
CA ASN A 317 59.49 -17.76 -38.95
C ASN A 317 58.01 -17.55 -38.57
N ASN A 318 57.11 -17.94 -39.47
CA ASN A 318 55.97 -18.82 -39.18
C ASN A 318 55.11 -19.01 -40.43
N LYS A 319 55.40 -20.05 -41.21
CA LYS A 319 54.46 -20.58 -42.22
C LYS A 319 54.12 -22.01 -41.86
N LYS A 320 53.00 -22.16 -41.14
CA LYS A 320 52.34 -23.44 -40.87
C LYS A 320 51.88 -24.05 -42.18
N ARG A 321 52.10 -25.35 -42.29
CA ARG A 321 51.76 -26.23 -43.41
C ARG A 321 50.25 -26.14 -43.71
N ALA A 322 49.91 -25.97 -44.99
CA ALA A 322 48.56 -26.11 -45.51
C ALA A 322 48.16 -27.60 -45.46
N ASN A 323 47.54 -28.00 -44.35
CA ASN A 323 46.68 -29.18 -44.18
C ASN A 323 46.06 -29.10 -42.77
N ASP A 324 45.43 -27.97 -42.44
CA ASP A 324 44.70 -27.82 -41.18
C ASP A 324 43.22 -27.69 -41.50
N VAL A 325 42.49 -28.78 -41.25
CA VAL A 325 41.02 -28.77 -41.27
C VAL A 325 40.58 -27.82 -40.16
N ASP A 326 39.78 -26.81 -40.47
CA ASP A 326 39.38 -25.78 -39.49
C ASP A 326 38.48 -26.37 -38.38
N ILE A 327 39.14 -26.81 -37.30
CA ILE A 327 38.55 -27.48 -36.13
C ILE A 327 37.50 -26.58 -35.45
N ASP A 328 37.62 -25.26 -35.56
CA ASP A 328 36.70 -24.32 -34.93
C ASP A 328 35.36 -24.19 -35.67
N GLU A 329 35.37 -24.30 -37.00
CA GLU A 329 34.13 -24.46 -37.76
C GLU A 329 33.44 -25.81 -37.48
N LEU A 330 34.23 -26.88 -37.36
CA LEU A 330 33.70 -28.21 -37.05
C LEU A 330 33.05 -28.22 -35.66
N LYS A 331 33.71 -27.64 -34.65
CA LYS A 331 33.16 -27.49 -33.29
C LYS A 331 31.90 -26.63 -33.27
N LYS A 332 31.82 -25.56 -34.07
CA LYS A 332 30.60 -24.75 -34.21
C LYS A 332 29.45 -25.54 -34.84
N LYS A 333 29.73 -26.35 -35.87
CA LYS A 333 28.73 -27.24 -36.50
C LYS A 333 28.23 -28.33 -35.53
N VAL A 334 29.12 -28.96 -34.78
CA VAL A 334 28.76 -29.98 -33.77
C VAL A 334 27.91 -29.37 -32.65
N LYS A 335 28.28 -28.19 -32.13
CA LYS A 335 27.47 -27.48 -31.11
C LYS A 335 26.08 -27.09 -31.64
N LYS A 336 25.97 -26.68 -32.91
CA LYS A 336 24.66 -26.40 -33.55
C LYS A 336 23.81 -27.66 -33.68
N ALA A 337 24.41 -28.80 -34.04
CA ALA A 337 23.71 -30.08 -34.15
C ALA A 337 23.22 -30.59 -32.78
N MET A 338 24.04 -30.47 -31.73
CA MET A 338 23.66 -30.85 -30.37
C MET A 338 22.50 -29.98 -29.83
N LYS A 339 22.54 -28.66 -30.06
CA LYS A 339 21.42 -27.76 -29.69
C LYS A 339 20.11 -28.10 -30.42
N LYS A 340 20.18 -28.59 -31.66
CA LYS A 340 19.02 -28.99 -32.43
C LYS A 340 18.39 -30.28 -31.87
N LYS A 341 19.21 -31.25 -31.43
CA LYS A 341 18.75 -32.47 -30.76
C LYS A 341 18.08 -32.19 -29.40
N THR A 342 18.65 -31.32 -28.57
CA THR A 342 18.07 -30.98 -27.26
C THR A 342 16.74 -30.24 -27.36
N ASN A 343 16.54 -29.43 -28.41
CA ASN A 343 15.25 -28.75 -28.65
C ASN A 343 14.15 -29.66 -29.21
N ILE A 344 14.50 -30.85 -29.71
CA ILE A 344 13.54 -31.86 -30.19
C ILE A 344 13.10 -32.79 -29.04
N GLN A 345 13.96 -32.99 -28.03
CA GLN A 345 13.63 -33.79 -26.84
C GLN A 345 12.82 -33.04 -25.77
N ASN A 346 12.85 -31.71 -25.77
CA ASN A 346 12.12 -30.86 -24.80
C ASN A 346 10.84 -30.23 -25.37
N LYS A 347 10.25 -30.82 -26.41
CA LYS A 347 9.06 -30.30 -27.06
C LYS A 347 7.94 -31.32 -27.12
#